data_AF-A0A2N2V6W1-F1
#
_entry.id   AF-A0A2N2V6W1-F1
#
_cell.length_a   1.000
_cell.length_b   1.000
_cell.length_c   1.000
_cell.angle_alpha   90.00
_cell.angle_beta   90.00
_cell.angle_gamma   90.00
#
_symmetry.space_group_name_H-M   'P 1'
#
loop_
_entity.id
_entity.type
_entity.pdbx_description
1 polymer ?
#
loop_
_entity_poly.entity_id
_entity_poly.type
_entity_poly.pdbx_seq_one_letter_code
_entity_poly.pdbx_strand_id
1 'polypeptide(L)' 'MKLVILDRDGVINFDSAQFIKNPGEWKPIPGSLEAIAKLNHSGYRVVVATNQSGIGRGL' A
#
# COMPACT_ATOMS: atom_id res chain seq x y z
N MET A 1 -4.16 14.57 16.87
CA MET A 1 -3.39 13.44 16.30
C MET A 1 -3.40 13.59 14.78
N LYS A 2 -2.25 13.53 14.11
CA LYS A 2 -2.19 13.61 12.64
C LYS A 2 -2.26 12.18 12.06
N LEU A 3 -3.23 11.92 11.20
CA LEU A 3 -3.52 10.59 10.65
C LEU A 3 -3.59 10.68 9.12
N VAL A 4 -2.95 9.74 8.43
CA VAL A 4 -3.09 9.52 6.99
C VAL A 4 -3.43 8.05 6.80
N ILE A 5 -4.51 7.77 6.07
CA ILE A 5 -4.92 6.41 5.71
C ILE A 5 -4.67 6.25 4.20
N LEU A 6 -3.89 5.25 3.83
CA LEU A 6 -3.54 4.95 2.44
C LEU A 6 -4.18 3.63 2.02
N ASP A 7 -4.62 3.56 0.77
CA ASP A 7 -4.77 2.27 0.10
C ASP A 7 -3.39 1.69 -0.23
N ARG A 8 -3.34 0.41 -0.60
CA ARG A 8 -2.10 -0.31 -0.92
C ARG A 8 -1.86 -0.37 -2.43
N ASP A 9 -2.77 -1.02 -3.15
CA ASP A 9 -2.64 -1.32 -4.58
C ASP A 9 -3.03 -0.09 -5.41
N GLY A 10 -2.13 0.37 -6.29
CA GLY A 10 -2.27 1.62 -7.04
C GLY A 10 -1.82 2.89 -6.29
N VAL A 11 -1.45 2.77 -5.01
CA VAL A 11 -0.99 3.89 -4.16
C VAL A 11 0.43 3.67 -3.66
N ILE A 12 0.69 2.55 -2.98
CA ILE A 12 2.02 2.21 -2.44
C ILE A 12 2.77 1.33 -3.45
N ASN A 13 2.09 0.33 -4.00
CA ASN A 13 2.59 -0.51 -5.09
C ASN A 13 1.74 -0.36 -6.34
N PHE A 14 2.27 -0.80 -7.47
CA PHE A 14 1.49 -0.90 -8.70
C PHE A 14 0.30 -1.83 -8.50
N ASP A 15 -0.86 -1.43 -9.02
CA ASP A 15 -2.05 -2.27 -9.05
C ASP A 15 -1.90 -3.42 -10.07
N SER A 16 -2.70 -4.46 -9.91
CA SER A 16 -2.74 -5.63 -10.78
C SER A 16 -4.18 -6.11 -10.97
N ALA A 17 -4.63 -6.15 -12.23
CA ALA A 17 -5.90 -6.75 -12.59
C ALA A 17 -5.99 -8.25 -12.24
N GLN A 18 -4.85 -8.92 -12.04
CA GLN A 18 -4.77 -10.32 -11.60
C GLN A 18 -4.40 -10.49 -10.12
N PHE A 19 -4.62 -9.45 -9.31
CA PHE A 19 -4.23 -9.38 -7.89
C PHE A 19 -2.71 -9.44 -7.69
N ILE A 20 -2.27 -9.02 -6.51
CA ILE A 20 -0.92 -9.26 -6.00
C ILE A 20 -1.00 -10.52 -5.12
N LYS A 21 -0.54 -11.65 -5.65
CA LYS A 21 -0.77 -12.99 -5.09
C LYS A 21 0.40 -13.48 -4.24
N ASN A 22 1.58 -12.93 -4.44
CA ASN A 22 2.77 -13.27 -3.68
C ASN A 22 3.68 -12.04 -3.52
N PRO A 23 4.61 -12.05 -2.54
CA PRO A 23 5.48 -10.91 -2.29
C PRO A 23 6.35 -10.48 -3.49
N GLY A 24 6.69 -11.40 -4.39
CA GLY A 24 7.50 -11.11 -5.58
C GLY A 24 6.76 -10.28 -6.64
N GLU A 25 5.42 -10.26 -6.60
CA GLU A 25 4.59 -9.41 -7.47
C GLU A 25 4.49 -7.97 -6.94
N TRP A 26 4.80 -7.74 -5.66
CA TRP A 26 4.71 -6.43 -5.04
C TRP A 26 5.87 -5.55 -5.50
N LYS A 27 5.54 -4.52 -6.29
CA LYS A 27 6.54 -3.55 -6.79
C LYS A 27 6.16 -2.14 -6.35
N PRO A 28 7.02 -1.43 -5.61
CA PRO A 28 6.71 -0.11 -5.13
C PRO A 28 6.56 0.88 -6.29
N ILE A 29 5.59 1.78 -6.18
CA ILE A 29 5.53 2.95 -7.05
C ILE A 29 6.69 3.88 -6.64
N PRO A 30 7.51 4.36 -7.60
CA PRO A 30 8.61 5.26 -7.30
C PRO A 30 8.15 6.49 -6.49
N GLY A 31 8.79 6.77 -5.36
CA GLY A 31 8.44 7.90 -4.49
C GLY A 31 7.43 7.58 -3.39
N SER A 32 6.65 6.49 -3.50
CA SER A 32 5.61 6.18 -2.50
C SER A 32 6.21 5.82 -1.13
N LEU A 33 7.31 5.08 -1.11
CA LEU A 33 7.99 4.71 0.14
C LEU A 33 8.64 5.93 0.80
N GLU A 34 9.26 6.80 0.00
CA GLU A 34 9.86 8.06 0.45
C GLU A 34 8.79 9.02 1.00
N ALA A 35 7.61 9.07 0.39
CA ALA A 35 6.49 9.86 0.87
C ALA A 35 5.99 9.36 2.25
N ILE A 36 5.83 8.04 2.41
CA ILE A 36 5.46 7.43 3.71
C ILE A 36 6.51 7.76 4.77
N ALA A 37 7.80 7.65 4.42
CA ALA A 37 8.88 8.01 5.33
C ALA A 37 8.78 9.48 5.75
N LYS A 38 8.60 10.42 4.81
CA LYS A 38 8.44 11.86 5.12
C LYS A 38 7.23 12.13 6.03
N LEU A 39 6.10 11.47 5.79
CA LEU A 39 4.91 11.59 6.63
C LEU A 39 5.18 11.14 8.07
N ASN A 40 5.79 9.95 8.23
CA ASN A 40 6.16 9.42 9.55
C ASN A 40 7.12 10.36 10.29
N HIS A 41 8.18 10.85 9.62
CA HIS A 41 9.12 11.82 10.22
C HIS A 41 8.45 13.17 10.56
N SER A 42 7.36 13.52 9.87
CA SER A 42 6.59 14.75 10.14
C SER A 42 5.53 14.60 11.23
N GLY A 43 5.52 13.46 11.93
CA GLY A 43 4.61 13.17 13.04
C GLY A 43 3.21 12.73 12.62
N TYR A 44 3.03 12.27 11.37
CA TYR A 44 1.81 11.59 10.97
C TYR A 44 1.86 10.12 11.37
N ARG A 45 0.73 9.60 11.85
CA ARG A 45 0.48 8.17 11.87
C ARG A 45 0.00 7.75 10.49
N VAL A 46 0.80 6.98 9.76
CA VAL A 46 0.39 6.39 8.50
C VAL A 46 -0.23 5.02 8.76
N VAL A 47 -1.44 4.80 8.26
CA VAL A 47 -2.17 3.53 8.35
C VAL A 47 -2.51 3.06 6.95
N VAL A 48 -2.48 1.75 6.71
CA VAL A 48 -2.91 1.15 5.43
C VAL A 48 -4.27 0.51 5.63
N ALA A 49 -5.20 0.79 4.73
CA ALA A 49 -6.51 0.14 4.65
C ALA A 49 -6.70 -0.37 3.21
N THR A 50 -6.79 -1.68 3.02
CA THR A 50 -6.80 -2.30 1.69
C THR A 50 -7.76 -3.48 1.62
N ASN A 51 -8.43 -3.62 0.48
CA ASN A 51 -9.30 -4.76 0.19
C ASN A 51 -8.52 -5.88 -0.49
N GLN A 52 -8.31 -7.01 0.19
CA GLN A 52 -7.60 -8.16 -0.35
C GLN A 52 -8.57 -9.28 -0.75
N SER A 53 -9.45 -8.98 -1.72
CA SER A 53 -10.51 -9.91 -2.15
C SER A 53 -9.99 -11.21 -2.79
N GLY A 54 -8.73 -11.24 -3.26
CA GLY A 54 -8.06 -12.45 -3.72
C GLY A 54 -8.04 -13.57 -2.67
N ILE A 55 -7.89 -13.20 -1.39
CA ILE A 55 -7.90 -14.15 -0.27
C ILE A 55 -9.23 -14.91 -0.21
N GLY A 56 -10.34 -14.18 -0.26
CA GLY A 56 -11.69 -14.77 -0.25
C GLY A 56 -12.01 -15.59 -1.51
N ARG A 57 -11.19 -15.45 -2.55
CA ARG A 57 -11.30 -16.18 -3.83
C ARG A 57 -10.30 -17.34 -3.95
N GLY A 58 -9.45 -17.57 -2.94
CA GLY A 58 -8.45 -18.64 -2.93
C GLY A 58 -7.25 -18.39 -3.85
N LEU A 59 -6.89 -17.12 -4.07
CA LEU A 59 -5.75 -16.69 -4.89
C LEU A 59 -4.52 -16.35 -4.05
#